data_AF-A0A4Q9PG48-F1
#
_entry.id   AF-A0A4Q9PG48-F1
#
_cell.length_a   1.000
_cell.length_b   1.000
_cell.length_c   1.000
_cell.angle_alpha   90.00
_cell.angle_beta   90.00
_cell.angle_gamma   90.00
#
_symmetry.space_group_name_H-M   'P 1'
#
loop_
_entity.id
_entity.type
_entity.pdbx_description
1 polymer ?
#
loop_
_entity_poly.entity_id
_entity_poly.type
_entity_poly.pdbx_seq_one_letter_code
_entity_poly.pdbx_strand_id
1 'polypeptide(L)'
;MGNSLEDWKRTPTTTAVLFGIDLPYRPPKNAVGAFLWRQRLWIETTCGLSLLEPWEKILTLAILYLTLTVVFTGLYTFLPQELPLLYGRTLYYFLGNEESEAAALSVRRLVGGWVARNASVGEL
;
A
#
# COMPACT_ATOMS: atom_id res chain seq x y z
N MET A 1 22.36 -18.90 9.77
CA MET A 1 23.08 -17.76 10.38
C MET A 1 24.47 -18.23 10.77
N GLY A 2 25.51 -17.61 10.22
CA GLY A 2 26.88 -17.83 10.68
C GLY A 2 27.06 -17.13 12.03
N ASN A 3 27.41 -17.87 13.07
CA ASN A 3 27.68 -17.30 14.39
C ASN A 3 29.14 -16.83 14.48
N SER A 4 29.65 -16.17 13.44
CA SER A 4 31.01 -15.65 13.41
C SER A 4 31.04 -14.22 13.97
N LEU A 5 32.04 -13.90 14.78
CA LEU A 5 32.26 -12.55 15.32
C LEU A 5 32.43 -11.49 14.22
N GLU A 6 32.82 -11.92 13.02
CA GLU A 6 32.98 -11.06 11.85
C GLU A 6 31.65 -10.56 11.29
N ASP A 7 30.58 -11.36 11.40
CA ASP A 7 29.24 -11.01 10.91
C ASP A 7 28.66 -9.82 11.69
N TRP A 8 28.93 -9.74 13.00
CA TRP A 8 28.51 -8.63 13.86
C TRP A 8 29.21 -7.30 13.55
N LYS A 9 30.42 -7.36 13.01
CA LYS A 9 31.20 -6.16 12.62
C LYS A 9 30.88 -5.68 11.21
N ARG A 10 30.17 -6.49 10.41
CA ARG A 10 29.89 -6.19 9.00
C ARG A 10 28.96 -5.00 8.88
N THR A 11 29.38 -3.99 8.11
CA THR A 11 28.50 -2.88 7.74
C THR A 11 27.62 -3.35 6.58
N PRO A 12 26.29 -3.36 6.73
CA PRO A 12 25.42 -3.86 5.68
C PRO A 12 25.40 -2.91 4.48
N THR A 13 25.36 -3.49 3.29
CA THR A 13 25.13 -2.75 2.04
C THR A 13 23.67 -2.30 1.98
N THR A 14 23.40 -1.16 1.34
CA THR A 14 22.01 -0.65 1.17
C THR A 14 21.07 -1.65 0.49
N THR A 15 21.58 -2.46 -0.43
CA THR A 15 20.79 -3.52 -1.09
C THR A 15 20.41 -4.64 -0.13
N ALA A 16 21.31 -5.03 0.77
CA ALA A 16 21.03 -6.03 1.81
C ALA A 16 19.98 -5.51 2.80
N VAL A 17 20.01 -4.21 3.11
CA VAL A 17 19.01 -3.55 3.95
C VAL A 17 17.62 -3.55 3.32
N LEU A 18 17.51 -3.45 2.00
CA LEU A 18 16.22 -3.38 1.31
C LEU A 18 15.65 -4.75 0.96
N PHE A 19 16.49 -5.64 0.43
CA PHE A 19 16.05 -6.90 -0.17
C PHE A 19 16.51 -8.13 0.63
N GLY A 20 17.33 -7.96 1.67
CA GLY A 20 17.72 -9.06 2.54
C GLY A 20 16.52 -9.61 3.31
N ILE A 21 16.46 -10.93 3.48
CA ILE A 21 15.40 -11.59 4.27
C ILE A 21 15.53 -11.18 5.74
N ASP A 22 16.76 -11.24 6.25
CA ASP A 22 17.09 -10.84 7.62
C ASP A 22 17.35 -9.33 7.70
N LEU A 23 16.87 -8.72 8.77
CA LEU A 23 17.13 -7.32 9.06
C LEU A 23 18.50 -7.19 9.74
N PRO A 24 19.44 -6.41 9.16
CA PRO A 24 20.71 -6.17 9.83
C PRO A 24 20.51 -5.29 11.06
N TYR A 25 21.21 -5.60 12.17
CA TYR A 25 21.10 -4.86 13.43
C TYR A 25 21.71 -3.44 13.39
N ARG A 26 22.53 -3.13 12.38
CA ARG A 26 23.15 -1.81 12.20
C ARG A 26 22.62 -1.07 10.98
N PRO A 27 22.52 0.26 11.04
CA PRO A 27 22.24 1.06 9.86
C PRO A 27 23.42 1.03 8.88
N PRO A 28 23.15 1.11 7.57
CA PRO A 28 24.18 1.30 6.55
C PRO A 28 24.78 2.73 6.64
N LYS A 29 25.98 2.93 6.10
CA LYS A 29 26.68 4.24 6.15
C LYS A 29 25.99 5.34 5.34
N ASN A 30 25.21 4.97 4.32
CA ASN A 30 24.53 5.91 3.45
C ASN A 30 23.29 6.51 4.13
N ALA A 31 23.09 7.84 4.06
CA ALA A 31 21.97 8.53 4.69
C ALA A 31 20.59 8.02 4.24
N VAL A 32 20.39 7.85 2.93
CA VAL A 32 19.14 7.29 2.36
C VAL A 32 18.95 5.84 2.81
N GLY A 33 20.02 5.05 2.82
CA GLY A 33 19.97 3.68 3.32
C GLY A 33 19.64 3.59 4.80
N ALA A 34 20.13 4.52 5.62
CA ALA A 34 19.86 4.58 7.06
C ALA A 34 18.41 4.98 7.34
N PHE A 35 17.84 5.88 6.54
CA PHE A 35 16.43 6.22 6.61
C PHE A 35 15.54 5.02 6.26
N LEU A 36 15.81 4.34 5.13
CA LEU A 36 15.05 3.17 4.72
C LEU A 36 15.20 2.00 5.71
N TRP A 37 16.40 1.80 6.27
CA TRP A 37 16.63 0.86 7.36
C TRP A 37 15.74 1.15 8.57
N ARG A 38 15.64 2.42 8.98
CA ARG A 38 14.81 2.82 10.12
C ARG A 38 13.33 2.57 9.87
N GLN A 39 12.83 2.88 8.68
CA GLN A 39 11.45 2.60 8.29
C GLN A 39 11.17 1.10 8.32
N ARG A 40 12.06 0.30 7.71
CA ARG A 40 11.95 -1.16 7.69
C ARG A 40 11.97 -1.74 9.10
N LEU A 41 12.87 -1.28 9.97
CA LEU A 41 12.97 -1.74 11.35
C LEU A 41 11.70 -1.43 12.16
N TRP A 42 11.11 -0.25 11.97
CA TRP A 42 9.85 0.12 12.62
C TRP A 42 8.67 -0.74 12.15
N ILE A 43 8.57 -1.00 10.85
CA ILE A 43 7.54 -1.89 10.29
C ILE A 43 7.74 -3.32 10.81
N GLU A 44 8.96 -3.85 10.73
CA GLU A 44 9.21 -5.24 11.13
C GLU A 44 8.98 -5.48 12.62
N THR A 45 9.30 -4.51 13.48
CA THR A 45 9.08 -4.62 14.92
C THR A 45 7.61 -4.43 15.30
N THR A 46 6.92 -3.45 14.71
CA THR A 46 5.50 -3.17 15.02
C THR A 46 4.57 -4.27 14.52
N CYS A 47 4.87 -4.86 13.36
CA CYS A 47 4.11 -5.98 12.81
C CYS A 47 4.54 -7.35 13.38
N GLY A 48 5.53 -7.41 14.27
CA GLY A 48 6.05 -8.67 14.82
C GLY A 48 6.82 -9.54 13.83
N LEU A 49 7.12 -9.05 12.63
CA LEU A 49 7.86 -9.74 11.57
C LEU A 49 9.31 -10.11 11.97
N SER A 50 9.85 -9.46 13.01
CA SER A 50 11.17 -9.76 13.56
C SER A 50 11.25 -11.07 14.34
N LEU A 51 10.11 -11.64 14.74
CA LEU A 51 10.05 -12.87 15.55
C LEU A 51 9.83 -14.14 14.71
N LEU A 52 9.37 -13.97 13.47
CA LEU A 52 9.03 -15.07 12.58
C LEU A 52 10.28 -15.71 11.98
N GLU A 53 10.19 -17.01 11.72
CA GLU A 53 11.22 -17.69 10.94
C GLU A 53 11.26 -17.15 9.50
N PRO A 54 12.40 -17.27 8.79
CA PRO A 54 12.55 -16.74 7.43
C PRO A 54 11.45 -17.20 6.45
N TRP A 55 11.00 -18.44 6.56
CA TRP A 55 9.96 -18.99 5.69
C TRP A 55 8.55 -18.48 6.06
N GLU A 56 8.24 -18.38 7.36
CA GLU A 56 6.96 -17.86 7.86
C GLU A 56 6.80 -16.41 7.45
N LYS A 57 7.89 -15.62 7.58
CA LYS A 57 7.94 -14.22 7.15
C LYS A 57 7.61 -14.08 5.67
N ILE A 58 8.15 -14.95 4.80
CA ILE A 58 7.86 -14.94 3.36
C ILE A 58 6.37 -15.22 3.13
N LEU A 59 5.79 -16.22 3.81
CA LEU A 59 4.38 -16.56 3.71
C LEU A 59 3.48 -15.39 4.17
N THR A 60 3.77 -14.80 5.33
CA THR A 60 3.00 -13.66 5.87
C THR A 60 3.05 -12.47 4.92
N LEU A 61 4.23 -12.13 4.38
CA LEU A 61 4.36 -11.05 3.40
C LEU A 61 3.59 -11.36 2.12
N ALA A 62 3.62 -12.59 1.63
CA ALA A 62 2.86 -12.98 0.44
C ALA A 62 1.34 -12.80 0.65
N ILE A 63 0.80 -13.22 1.79
CA ILE A 63 -0.63 -13.02 2.14
C ILE A 63 -0.96 -11.54 2.27
N LEU A 64 -0.10 -10.76 2.93
CA LEU A 64 -0.29 -9.32 3.10
C LEU A 64 -0.32 -8.63 1.74
N TYR A 65 0.64 -8.91 0.85
CA TYR A 65 0.66 -8.33 -0.49
C TYR A 65 -0.54 -8.77 -1.32
N LEU A 66 -0.97 -10.04 -1.24
CA LEU A 66 -2.17 -10.50 -1.92
C LEU A 66 -3.43 -9.78 -1.42
N THR A 67 -3.55 -9.59 -0.10
CA THR A 67 -4.68 -8.87 0.48
C THR A 67 -4.65 -7.40 0.07
N LEU A 68 -3.49 -6.76 0.11
CA LEU A 68 -3.30 -5.39 -0.35
C LEU A 68 -3.64 -5.24 -1.84
N THR A 69 -3.22 -6.16 -2.71
CA THR A 69 -3.54 -6.07 -4.14
C THR A 69 -5.04 -6.19 -4.37
N VAL A 70 -5.74 -7.09 -3.67
CA VAL A 70 -7.21 -7.17 -3.73
C VAL A 70 -7.86 -5.89 -3.22
N VAL A 71 -7.40 -5.36 -2.09
CA VAL A 71 -7.91 -4.10 -1.51
C VAL A 71 -7.69 -2.93 -2.46
N PHE A 72 -6.49 -2.77 -3.03
CA PHE A 72 -6.18 -1.69 -3.96
C PHE A 72 -6.93 -1.82 -5.27
N THR A 73 -7.08 -3.04 -5.80
CA THR A 73 -7.88 -3.29 -7.01
C THR A 73 -9.34 -2.96 -6.76
N GLY A 74 -9.88 -3.39 -5.61
CA GLY A 74 -11.21 -3.02 -5.15
C GLY A 74 -11.36 -1.51 -5.01
N LEU A 75 -10.45 -0.85 -4.31
CA LEU A 75 -10.46 0.60 -4.13
C LEU A 75 -10.43 1.32 -5.47
N TYR A 76 -9.56 0.92 -6.39
CA TYR A 76 -9.47 1.53 -7.71
C TYR A 76 -10.75 1.37 -8.53
N THR A 77 -11.44 0.24 -8.36
CA THR A 77 -12.68 -0.07 -9.10
C THR A 77 -13.91 0.61 -8.47
N PHE A 78 -14.05 0.55 -7.15
CA PHE A 78 -15.23 1.00 -6.42
C PHE A 78 -15.18 2.49 -6.04
N LEU A 79 -14.01 3.02 -5.68
CA LEU A 79 -13.88 4.41 -5.23
C LEU A 79 -14.34 5.45 -6.25
N PRO A 80 -14.04 5.36 -7.58
CA PRO A 80 -14.52 6.36 -8.54
C PRO A 80 -16.05 6.35 -8.71
N GLN A 81 -16.73 5.25 -8.41
CA GLN A 81 -18.19 5.14 -8.53
C GLN A 81 -18.93 5.83 -7.38
N GLU A 82 -18.35 5.81 -6.19
CA GLU A 82 -18.96 6.33 -4.96
C GLU A 82 -18.52 7.77 -4.63
N LEU A 83 -17.35 8.21 -5.11
CA LEU A 83 -16.84 9.57 -4.89
C LEU A 83 -17.84 10.69 -5.24
N PRO A 84 -18.56 10.69 -6.38
CA PRO A 84 -19.45 11.79 -6.73
C PRO A 84 -20.62 11.94 -5.75
N LEU A 85 -21.12 10.83 -5.21
CA LEU A 85 -22.23 10.83 -4.27
C LEU A 85 -21.77 11.28 -2.88
N LEU A 86 -20.60 10.83 -2.42
CA LEU A 86 -20.02 11.31 -1.17
C LEU A 86 -19.71 12.80 -1.25
N TYR A 87 -19.20 13.26 -2.39
CA TYR A 87 -18.92 14.67 -2.65
C TYR A 87 -20.19 15.53 -2.65
N GLY A 88 -21.27 15.07 -3.28
CA GLY A 88 -22.55 15.77 -3.25
C GLY A 88 -23.10 15.91 -1.82
N ARG A 89 -22.98 14.85 -1.01
CA ARG A 89 -23.41 14.85 0.40
C ARG A 89 -22.55 15.74 1.28
N THR A 90 -21.23 15.69 1.13
CA THR A 90 -20.34 16.56 1.90
C THR A 90 -20.59 18.02 1.57
N LEU A 91 -20.76 18.37 0.29
CA LEU A 91 -21.14 19.73 -0.11
C LEU A 91 -22.50 20.15 0.45
N TYR A 92 -23.48 19.26 0.45
CA TYR A 92 -24.79 19.56 1.06
C TYR A 92 -24.65 19.84 2.56
N TYR A 93 -23.90 19.03 3.31
CA TYR A 93 -23.70 19.26 4.74
C TYR A 93 -22.82 20.47 5.06
N PHE A 94 -21.86 20.81 4.22
CA PHE A 94 -20.95 21.94 4.46
C PHE A 94 -21.49 23.28 3.95
N LEU A 95 -22.16 23.31 2.79
CA LEU A 95 -22.63 24.56 2.15
C LEU A 95 -24.16 24.70 2.13
N GLY A 96 -24.93 23.67 2.47
CA GLY A 96 -26.40 23.71 2.44
C GLY A 96 -26.99 23.85 1.04
N ASN A 97 -26.22 23.55 -0.02
CA ASN A 97 -26.65 23.78 -1.39
C ASN A 97 -27.40 22.56 -1.96
N GLU A 98 -28.65 22.72 -2.38
CA GLU A 98 -29.48 21.64 -2.94
C GLU A 98 -29.12 21.29 -4.40
N GLU A 99 -28.51 22.22 -5.14
CA GLU A 99 -28.08 22.00 -6.53
C GLU A 99 -26.95 20.95 -6.66
N SER A 100 -26.22 20.65 -5.58
CA SER A 100 -25.10 19.70 -5.63
C SER A 100 -25.55 18.24 -5.79
N GLU A 101 -26.76 17.89 -5.39
CA GLU A 101 -27.28 16.52 -5.56
C GLU A 101 -27.59 16.21 -7.03
N ALA A 102 -28.19 17.16 -7.75
CA ALA A 102 -28.46 17.02 -9.18
C ALA A 102 -27.16 16.90 -9.99
N ALA A 103 -26.14 17.69 -9.64
CA ALA A 103 -24.81 17.61 -10.24
C ALA A 103 -24.14 16.24 -9.97
N ALA A 104 -24.19 15.74 -8.74
CA ALA A 104 -23.63 14.43 -8.38
C ALA A 104 -24.27 13.25 -9.14
N LEU A 105 -25.59 13.28 -9.34
CA LEU A 105 -26.32 12.28 -10.13
C LEU A 105 -25.93 12.30 -11.61
N SER A 106 -25.67 13.49 -12.18
CA SER A 106 -25.23 13.62 -13.57
C SER A 106 -23.82 13.05 -13.79
N VAL A 107 -22.89 13.33 -12.87
CA VAL A 107 -21.52 12.79 -12.90
C VAL A 107 -21.54 11.27 -12.78
N ARG A 108 -22.38 10.69 -11.91
CA ARG A 108 -22.54 9.24 -11.79
C ARG A 108 -22.98 8.58 -13.10
N ARG A 109 -23.93 9.16 -13.82
CA ARG A 109 -24.37 8.62 -15.13
C ARG A 109 -23.24 8.65 -16.16
N LEU A 110 -22.43 9.71 -16.16
CA LEU A 110 -21.27 9.82 -17.05
C LEU A 110 -20.18 8.80 -16.70
N VAL A 111 -19.84 8.66 -15.42
CA VAL A 111 -18.86 7.67 -14.95
C VAL A 111 -19.36 6.25 -15.22
N GLY A 112 -20.63 5.94 -14.92
CA GLY A 112 -21.23 4.65 -15.24
C GLY A 112 -21.20 4.33 -16.72
N GLY A 113 -21.50 5.31 -17.59
CA GLY A 113 -21.40 5.17 -19.04
C GLY A 113 -19.96 4.96 -19.55
N TRP A 114 -18.98 5.60 -18.92
CA TRP A 114 -17.55 5.39 -19.23
C TRP A 114 -17.08 4.00 -18.80
N VAL A 115 -17.45 3.56 -17.59
CA VAL A 115 -17.10 2.23 -17.07
C VAL A 115 -17.70 1.13 -17.95
N ALA A 116 -18.98 1.24 -18.32
CA ALA A 116 -19.65 0.27 -19.20
C ALA A 116 -18.96 0.19 -20.58
N ARG A 117 -18.55 1.34 -21.13
CA ARG A 117 -17.83 1.40 -22.40
C ARG A 117 -16.45 0.74 -22.31
N ASN A 118 -15.69 1.01 -21.25
CA ASN A 118 -14.36 0.39 -21.09
C ASN A 118 -14.42 -1.10 -20.75
N ALA A 119 -15.44 -1.55 -20.02
CA ALA A 119 -15.66 -2.98 -19.76
C ALA A 119 -15.93 -3.75 -21.06
N SER A 120 -16.70 -3.18 -22.00
CA SER A 120 -16.95 -3.82 -23.31
C SER A 120 -15.73 -3.91 -24.22
N VAL A 121 -14.68 -3.14 -23.96
CA VAL A 121 -13.43 -3.14 -24.75
C VAL A 121 -12.48 -4.27 -24.30
N GLY A 122 -12.67 -4.84 -23.11
CA GLY A 122 -11.85 -5.93 -22.58
C GLY A 122 -12.25 -7.34 -23.05
N GLU A 123 -13.34 -7.49 -23.81
CA GLU A 123 -13.85 -8.79 -24.28
C GLU A 123 -13.52 -9.12 -25.76
N LEU A 124 -12.58 -8.40 -26.37
CA LEU A 124 -12.01 -8.68 -27.71
C LEU A 124 -10.54 -9.07 -27.59
#